data_AF-A0A6A3M6W9-F1
#
_entry.id   AF-A0A6A3M6W9-F1
#
_cell.length_a   1.000
_cell.length_b   1.000
_cell.length_c   1.000
_cell.angle_alpha   90.00
_cell.angle_beta   90.00
_cell.angle_gamma   90.00
#
_symmetry.space_group_name_H-M   'P 1'
#
loop_
_entity.id
_entity.type
_entity.pdbx_description
1 polymer ?
#
loop_
_entity_poly.entity_id
_entity_poly.type
_entity_poly.pdbx_seq_one_letter_code
_entity_poly.pdbx_strand_id
1 'polypeptide(L)'
;MSPFFPFGSSSETSNKPESFWGYKFYVIPHFSDVTVGRRRFQSPSVRFGDSPHNLLPRHDQQLIKYINKKGQNKDLNVTQLLHAAWSDIAPQENELVRWPALVEIVTSTGDESTAEHHESKITDSTRASEVPPTKSVVDTHGRLSKRFKVLQEFNAAIYRVLPFIAFHAPSGDTSMPERQFLLSNLLMEQRHRILSVVKRTVWDSALGRTNESSVSFELTLNRPKAMRFRATGKTDTEGRQTLFSQAFRQLQALDGTHFRREDALYHVTFLGENAQDAGGPYRETFAQYCEELQSAQLSLILPTPNSQHNVGVGREKWLLSPGAQSATALQMLEFLGKLMGASIRSKQYLALNLAPIVWKKLAGERLGLDDLAAVDSMLVNSMSKMRTIDRYGVTEEMFEDIVMETFTTLGADNRVIELKPGGAHLPVTFSSRCEYADLVEQARLHESNDQAQAIFRGLAKVVPAKLLACFSSAELELMVCGSPEVDVDLLEKCTEYSSCSPTDDHIIWFWRALRDFSHEERSAFLRFVWGRSRLPASADEFPQRFKLQSFNQQRAGRSVDAYMPVAHTCFFSIEVPAYSSEAVLREKLLYAIYNCQEIDGDGDSVAANQLGWEE
;
A
#
# COMPACT_ATOMS: atom_id res chain seq x y z
N MET A 1 -13.87 -30.30 -14.01
CA MET A 1 -14.07 -31.03 -12.74
C MET A 1 -13.45 -30.21 -11.62
N SER A 2 -14.28 -29.61 -10.77
CA SER A 2 -13.86 -28.81 -9.61
C SER A 2 -13.31 -29.74 -8.53
N PRO A 3 -12.14 -29.49 -7.92
CA PRO A 3 -11.60 -30.33 -6.84
C PRO A 3 -12.03 -29.83 -5.45
N PHE A 4 -13.24 -29.28 -5.30
CA PHE A 4 -13.76 -28.87 -4.00
C PHE A 4 -14.73 -29.93 -3.47
N PHE A 5 -14.26 -30.74 -2.51
CA PHE A 5 -15.12 -31.62 -1.72
C PHE A 5 -15.96 -30.78 -0.72
N PRO A 6 -17.26 -31.08 -0.54
CA PRO A 6 -18.09 -30.42 0.45
C PRO A 6 -17.82 -31.05 1.83
N PHE A 7 -17.49 -30.23 2.83
CA PHE A 7 -17.45 -30.67 4.23
C PHE A 7 -18.56 -29.96 4.99
N GLY A 8 -19.49 -30.77 5.52
CA GLY A 8 -20.75 -30.33 6.11
C GLY A 8 -20.62 -29.71 7.51
N SER A 9 -21.66 -28.96 7.86
CA SER A 9 -21.91 -28.35 9.16
C SER A 9 -22.34 -29.37 10.20
N SER A 10 -21.77 -29.34 11.40
CA SER A 10 -22.39 -29.94 12.59
C SER A 10 -22.23 -29.03 13.82
N SER A 11 -23.37 -28.65 14.38
CA SER A 11 -23.56 -28.05 15.69
C SER A 11 -23.43 -29.09 16.81
N GLU A 12 -22.76 -28.73 17.91
CA GLU A 12 -23.17 -28.92 19.33
C GLU A 12 -21.99 -29.07 20.32
N THR A 13 -22.16 -28.31 21.40
CA THR A 13 -21.58 -28.25 22.75
C THR A 13 -20.73 -29.40 23.34
N SER A 14 -19.57 -29.03 23.92
CA SER A 14 -19.17 -29.22 25.34
C SER A 14 -17.69 -29.64 25.60
N ASN A 15 -17.09 -28.94 26.57
CA ASN A 15 -15.81 -29.08 27.27
C ASN A 15 -14.95 -30.37 27.10
N LYS A 16 -13.76 -30.23 26.47
CA LYS A 16 -12.39 -30.73 26.86
C LYS A 16 -11.41 -30.73 25.66
N PRO A 17 -10.09 -30.94 25.90
CA PRO A 17 -9.01 -30.01 25.55
C PRO A 17 -8.90 -29.73 24.04
N GLU A 18 -8.40 -28.54 23.66
CA GLU A 18 -8.23 -28.07 22.26
C GLU A 18 -7.83 -29.19 21.28
N SER A 19 -8.84 -29.85 20.72
CA SER A 19 -8.66 -30.81 19.64
C SER A 19 -8.81 -30.00 18.37
N PHE A 20 -7.66 -29.72 17.73
CA PHE A 20 -7.63 -29.20 16.38
C PHE A 20 -8.43 -30.15 15.49
N TRP A 21 -9.68 -29.80 15.17
CA TRP A 21 -10.50 -30.52 14.22
C TRP A 21 -10.02 -30.16 12.81
N GLY A 22 -9.27 -31.08 12.23
CA GLY A 22 -8.71 -30.99 10.90
C GLY A 22 -7.65 -32.07 10.74
N TYR A 23 -7.68 -32.80 9.63
CA TYR A 23 -6.58 -33.70 9.31
C TYR A 23 -5.28 -32.89 9.23
N LYS A 24 -4.35 -33.17 10.15
CA LYS A 24 -3.01 -32.61 10.13
C LYS A 24 -2.21 -33.34 9.05
N PHE A 25 -2.40 -32.96 7.80
CA PHE A 25 -1.55 -33.43 6.71
C PHE A 25 -0.21 -32.70 6.82
N TYR A 26 0.82 -33.40 7.27
CA TYR A 26 2.18 -32.99 7.00
C TYR A 26 2.45 -33.31 5.54
N VAL A 27 2.45 -32.30 4.68
CA VAL A 27 3.19 -32.40 3.42
C VAL A 27 4.65 -32.40 3.84
N ILE A 28 5.20 -33.58 4.12
CA ILE A 28 6.64 -33.77 4.24
C ILE A 28 7.14 -33.70 2.80
N PRO A 29 7.79 -32.61 2.37
CA PRO A 29 8.51 -32.68 1.11
C PRO A 29 9.48 -33.87 1.22
N HIS A 30 9.47 -34.78 0.25
CA HIS A 30 10.54 -35.77 0.08
C HIS A 30 11.84 -35.08 -0.40
N PHE A 31 12.25 -34.02 0.29
CA PHE A 31 13.58 -33.44 0.24
C PHE A 31 14.26 -33.82 1.56
N SER A 32 14.63 -35.10 1.67
CA SER A 32 15.62 -35.56 2.64
C SER A 32 16.97 -34.94 2.29
N ASP A 33 17.83 -34.62 3.27
CA ASP A 33 19.21 -34.17 3.04
C ASP A 33 20.01 -35.13 2.15
N VAL A 34 19.64 -36.43 2.15
CA VAL A 34 20.22 -37.47 1.29
C VAL A 34 19.75 -37.31 -0.18
N THR A 35 18.54 -36.79 -0.40
CA THR A 35 18.03 -36.40 -1.72
C THR A 35 18.42 -34.98 -2.14
N VAL A 36 18.79 -34.09 -1.21
CA VAL A 36 19.35 -32.75 -1.50
C VAL A 36 20.67 -32.88 -2.27
N GLY A 37 21.42 -33.96 -2.06
CA GLY A 37 22.63 -34.29 -2.84
C GLY A 37 22.35 -34.63 -4.31
N ARG A 38 21.13 -35.07 -4.66
CA ARG A 38 20.68 -35.14 -6.06
C ARG A 38 19.92 -33.87 -6.36
N ARG A 39 20.68 -32.79 -6.56
CA ARG A 39 20.21 -31.50 -7.08
C ARG A 39 19.61 -31.71 -8.48
N ARG A 40 18.41 -32.27 -8.58
CA ARG A 40 17.68 -32.51 -9.85
C ARG A 40 17.35 -31.19 -10.57
N PHE A 41 17.49 -30.08 -9.84
CA PHE A 41 17.35 -28.70 -10.31
C PHE A 41 18.63 -27.86 -10.12
N GLN A 42 19.80 -28.48 -10.05
CA GLN A 42 21.01 -27.82 -10.55
C GLN A 42 21.45 -28.53 -11.81
N SER A 43 20.96 -28.02 -12.93
CA SER A 43 21.90 -27.87 -14.03
C SER A 43 22.92 -26.79 -13.61
N PRO A 44 24.24 -26.99 -13.78
CA PRO A 44 25.21 -25.89 -13.67
C PRO A 44 24.96 -24.80 -14.72
N SER A 45 24.09 -25.10 -15.69
CA SER A 45 23.56 -24.18 -16.67
C SER A 45 22.09 -23.91 -16.37
N VAL A 46 21.80 -22.69 -15.90
CA VAL A 46 20.48 -22.04 -15.85
C VAL A 46 19.67 -22.25 -14.54
N ARG A 47 19.90 -21.43 -13.49
CA ARG A 47 18.80 -21.01 -12.59
C ARG A 47 17.73 -20.29 -13.42
N PHE A 48 16.49 -20.27 -12.97
CA PHE A 48 15.44 -19.44 -13.60
C PHE A 48 15.76 -17.96 -13.41
N GLY A 49 16.52 -17.38 -14.35
CA GLY A 49 17.20 -16.08 -14.21
C GLY A 49 18.64 -16.08 -14.71
N ASP A 50 19.32 -17.24 -14.69
CA ASP A 50 20.66 -17.46 -15.30
C ASP A 50 20.51 -17.81 -16.80
N SER A 51 19.58 -17.13 -17.47
CA SER A 51 19.70 -16.94 -18.90
C SER A 51 20.88 -15.98 -19.11
N PRO A 52 21.76 -16.16 -20.12
CA PRO A 52 22.74 -15.14 -20.48
C PRO A 52 22.06 -13.77 -20.74
N HIS A 53 20.77 -13.79 -21.06
CA HIS A 53 19.89 -12.62 -20.96
C HIS A 53 19.52 -12.33 -19.50
N ASN A 54 20.08 -11.25 -18.94
CA ASN A 54 19.68 -10.65 -17.66
C ASN A 54 18.15 -10.52 -17.53
N LEU A 55 17.48 -11.53 -16.97
CA LEU A 55 16.05 -11.45 -16.66
C LEU A 55 15.89 -10.63 -15.39
N LEU A 56 15.80 -9.31 -15.55
CA LEU A 56 15.59 -8.39 -14.44
C LEU A 56 14.26 -8.73 -13.73
N PRO A 57 14.25 -8.94 -12.40
CA PRO A 57 13.02 -9.17 -11.63
C PRO A 57 11.97 -8.09 -11.87
N ARG A 58 12.42 -6.85 -12.10
CA ARG A 58 11.59 -5.69 -12.47
C ARG A 58 10.72 -5.97 -13.71
N HIS A 59 11.22 -6.71 -14.70
CA HIS A 59 10.45 -7.01 -15.91
C HIS A 59 9.29 -7.98 -15.65
N ASP A 60 9.50 -9.03 -14.84
CA ASP A 60 8.42 -9.95 -14.46
C ASP A 60 7.36 -9.23 -13.63
N GLN A 61 7.79 -8.38 -12.68
CA GLN A 61 6.89 -7.57 -11.87
C GLN A 61 5.98 -6.70 -12.73
N GLN A 62 6.55 -6.03 -13.73
CA GLN A 62 5.81 -5.12 -14.60
C GLN A 62 4.87 -5.89 -15.53
N LEU A 63 5.29 -7.05 -16.04
CA LEU A 63 4.43 -7.90 -16.86
C LEU A 63 3.27 -8.49 -16.03
N ILE A 64 3.51 -8.95 -14.81
CA ILE A 64 2.45 -9.42 -13.90
C ILE A 64 1.48 -8.29 -13.54
N LYS A 65 1.97 -7.09 -13.22
CA LYS A 65 1.13 -5.92 -12.98
C LYS A 65 0.24 -5.62 -14.19
N TYR A 66 0.81 -5.64 -15.39
CA TYR A 66 0.06 -5.44 -16.63
C TYR A 66 -1.01 -6.53 -16.84
N ILE A 67 -0.65 -7.81 -16.70
CA ILE A 67 -1.59 -8.94 -16.86
C ILE A 67 -2.73 -8.86 -15.85
N ASN A 68 -2.42 -8.55 -14.58
CA ASN A 68 -3.44 -8.35 -13.55
C ASN A 68 -4.40 -7.21 -13.93
N LYS A 69 -3.87 -6.05 -14.35
CA LYS A 69 -4.69 -4.91 -14.81
C LYS A 69 -5.57 -5.28 -16.02
N LYS A 70 -5.01 -5.99 -17.01
CA LYS A 70 -5.73 -6.41 -18.20
C LYS A 70 -6.82 -7.44 -17.87
N GLY A 71 -6.51 -8.42 -17.02
CA GLY A 71 -7.46 -9.42 -16.55
C GLY A 71 -8.61 -8.80 -15.78
N GLN A 72 -8.32 -7.85 -14.90
CA GLN A 72 -9.32 -7.09 -14.14
C GLN A 72 -10.22 -6.24 -15.06
N ASN A 73 -9.64 -5.51 -16.02
CA ASN A 73 -10.43 -4.70 -16.96
C ASN A 73 -11.42 -5.54 -17.79
N LYS A 74 -11.03 -6.78 -18.09
CA LYS A 74 -11.82 -7.77 -18.83
C LYS A 74 -12.66 -8.69 -17.94
N ASP A 75 -12.65 -8.50 -16.63
CA ASP A 75 -13.36 -9.33 -15.65
C ASP A 75 -13.07 -10.84 -15.79
N LEU A 76 -11.78 -11.18 -16.01
CA LEU A 76 -11.35 -12.57 -16.20
C LEU A 76 -11.15 -13.26 -14.85
N ASN A 77 -11.84 -14.38 -14.65
CA ASN A 77 -11.59 -15.25 -13.51
C ASN A 77 -10.25 -16.01 -13.66
N VAL A 78 -9.82 -16.68 -12.58
CA VAL A 78 -8.54 -17.40 -12.54
C VAL A 78 -8.39 -18.42 -13.67
N THR A 79 -9.45 -19.16 -14.02
CA THR A 79 -9.40 -20.18 -15.07
C THR A 79 -9.26 -19.51 -16.44
N GLN A 80 -10.05 -18.46 -16.69
CA GLN A 80 -9.98 -17.70 -17.95
C GLN A 80 -8.60 -17.08 -18.14
N LEU A 81 -8.02 -16.46 -17.10
CA LEU A 81 -6.70 -15.81 -17.22
C LEU A 81 -5.55 -16.83 -17.41
N LEU A 82 -5.61 -17.97 -16.72
CA LEU A 82 -4.61 -19.04 -16.86
C LEU A 82 -4.67 -19.76 -18.21
N HIS A 83 -5.78 -19.62 -18.95
CA HIS A 83 -5.97 -20.20 -20.28
C HIS A 83 -6.08 -19.16 -21.41
N ALA A 84 -5.97 -17.86 -21.09
CA ALA A 84 -6.08 -16.79 -22.06
C ALA A 84 -4.99 -16.91 -23.14
N ALA A 85 -5.37 -16.66 -24.40
CA ALA A 85 -4.41 -16.58 -25.48
C ALA A 85 -3.62 -15.27 -25.36
N TRP A 86 -2.37 -15.25 -25.84
CA TRP A 86 -1.58 -14.02 -25.82
C TRP A 86 -2.27 -12.89 -26.59
N SER A 87 -2.98 -13.19 -27.69
CA SER A 87 -3.77 -12.21 -28.45
C SER A 87 -4.82 -11.48 -27.59
N ASP A 88 -5.34 -12.13 -26.55
CA ASP A 88 -6.35 -11.56 -25.67
C ASP A 88 -5.73 -10.64 -24.61
N ILE A 89 -4.46 -10.86 -24.28
CA ILE A 89 -3.77 -10.15 -23.20
C ILE A 89 -2.76 -9.14 -23.76
N ALA A 90 -2.31 -9.28 -25.00
CA ALA A 90 -1.22 -8.50 -25.57
C ALA A 90 -1.46 -6.97 -25.45
N PRO A 91 -0.43 -6.21 -25.07
CA PRO A 91 -0.52 -4.76 -25.02
C PRO A 91 -0.69 -4.16 -26.41
N GLN A 92 -1.61 -3.21 -26.53
CA GLN A 92 -1.67 -2.37 -27.72
C GLN A 92 -0.54 -1.33 -27.70
N GLU A 93 -0.17 -0.78 -28.86
CA GLU A 93 0.96 0.17 -28.97
C GLU A 93 0.80 1.39 -28.06
N ASN A 94 -0.41 1.94 -27.98
CA ASN A 94 -0.76 3.03 -27.07
C ASN A 94 -0.68 2.64 -25.58
N GLU A 95 -0.88 1.37 -25.24
CA GLU A 95 -0.72 0.86 -23.87
C GLU A 95 0.76 0.75 -23.50
N LEU A 96 1.64 0.32 -24.42
CA LEU A 96 3.07 0.12 -24.17
C LEU A 96 3.78 1.39 -23.69
N VAL A 97 3.32 2.57 -24.11
CA VAL A 97 3.84 3.87 -23.66
C VAL A 97 3.77 4.01 -22.13
N ARG A 98 2.75 3.41 -21.50
CA ARG A 98 2.55 3.44 -20.04
C ARG A 98 3.37 2.36 -19.30
N TRP A 99 4.10 1.51 -20.03
CA TRP A 99 4.87 0.40 -19.47
C TRP A 99 6.30 0.34 -20.02
N PRO A 100 7.20 1.28 -19.62
CA PRO A 100 8.56 1.36 -20.16
C PRO A 100 9.36 0.07 -20.00
N ALA A 101 9.20 -0.64 -18.88
CA ALA A 101 9.86 -1.92 -18.65
C ALA A 101 9.39 -3.03 -19.60
N LEU A 102 8.16 -2.98 -20.11
CA LEU A 102 7.71 -3.90 -21.15
C LEU A 102 8.34 -3.55 -22.49
N VAL A 103 8.52 -2.26 -22.77
CA VAL A 103 9.25 -1.79 -23.95
C VAL A 103 10.70 -2.27 -23.90
N GLU A 104 11.39 -2.20 -22.75
CA GLU A 104 12.76 -2.73 -22.58
C GLU A 104 12.88 -4.23 -22.92
N ILE A 105 11.89 -5.04 -22.54
CA ILE A 105 11.87 -6.48 -22.87
C ILE A 105 11.84 -6.68 -24.39
N VAL A 106 11.16 -5.79 -25.08
CA VAL A 106 11.02 -5.81 -26.53
C VAL A 106 12.25 -5.25 -27.24
N THR A 107 12.86 -4.19 -26.70
CA THR A 107 13.94 -3.46 -27.35
C THR A 107 15.33 -4.03 -27.05
N SER A 108 15.51 -4.80 -25.98
CA SER A 108 16.82 -5.39 -25.63
C SER A 108 17.38 -6.25 -26.76
N THR A 109 18.41 -5.78 -27.47
CA THR A 109 19.07 -6.56 -28.52
C THR A 109 19.97 -7.60 -27.87
N GLY A 110 19.92 -8.85 -28.36
CA GLY A 110 20.90 -9.87 -28.01
C GLY A 110 22.23 -9.65 -28.73
N ASP A 111 22.85 -8.47 -28.58
CA ASP A 111 24.21 -8.21 -29.08
C ASP A 111 25.22 -8.37 -27.94
N GLU A 112 25.68 -9.60 -27.75
CA GLU A 112 26.88 -9.94 -26.98
C GLU A 112 28.05 -10.16 -27.96
N SER A 113 28.75 -9.09 -28.36
CA SER A 113 30.13 -9.19 -28.83
C SER A 113 30.82 -7.81 -28.88
N THR A 114 30.97 -7.15 -27.73
CA THR A 114 32.06 -6.18 -27.44
C THR A 114 31.85 -5.61 -26.04
N ALA A 115 32.23 -6.38 -25.02
CA ALA A 115 32.47 -5.86 -23.68
C ALA A 115 33.89 -6.24 -23.24
N GLU A 116 34.86 -6.07 -24.15
CA GLU A 116 36.26 -5.98 -23.80
C GLU A 116 36.84 -4.74 -24.50
N HIS A 117 37.43 -3.87 -23.68
CA HIS A 117 38.15 -2.64 -24.02
C HIS A 117 37.33 -1.39 -24.36
N HIS A 118 37.08 -0.58 -23.34
CA HIS A 118 37.18 0.87 -23.52
C HIS A 118 37.96 1.52 -22.37
N GLU A 119 39.29 1.46 -22.51
CA GLU A 119 40.20 2.49 -22.04
C GLU A 119 40.79 3.21 -23.26
N SER A 120 40.65 4.53 -23.28
CA SER A 120 41.34 5.49 -24.17
C SER A 120 41.08 5.46 -25.70
N LYS A 121 40.42 6.51 -26.21
CA LYS A 121 41.03 7.52 -27.11
C LYS A 121 39.99 8.52 -27.62
N ILE A 122 40.28 9.78 -27.32
CA ILE A 122 39.76 10.98 -27.98
C ILE A 122 40.45 11.09 -29.34
N THR A 123 39.68 11.26 -30.44
CA THR A 123 40.02 12.12 -31.61
C THR A 123 38.87 12.19 -32.62
N ASP A 124 38.42 13.41 -32.86
CA ASP A 124 37.92 14.09 -34.07
C ASP A 124 37.03 13.44 -35.17
N SER A 125 35.85 14.09 -35.29
CA SER A 125 35.15 14.63 -36.48
C SER A 125 34.63 13.73 -37.64
N THR A 126 33.34 13.97 -37.93
CA THR A 126 32.62 13.88 -39.21
C THR A 126 32.36 12.51 -39.87
N ARG A 127 31.12 12.00 -39.71
CA ARG A 127 30.28 11.59 -40.86
C ARG A 127 28.81 11.39 -40.52
N ALA A 128 28.00 11.92 -41.42
CA ALA A 128 26.56 11.83 -41.69
C ALA A 128 25.67 10.87 -40.86
N SER A 129 24.52 11.44 -40.49
CA SER A 129 23.30 10.80 -39.99
C SER A 129 22.79 9.72 -40.95
N GLU A 130 22.86 8.46 -40.53
CA GLU A 130 21.98 7.39 -41.01
C GLU A 130 21.11 6.93 -39.84
N VAL A 131 19.80 7.15 -39.96
CA VAL A 131 18.78 6.65 -39.04
C VAL A 131 18.72 5.12 -39.20
N PRO A 132 18.87 4.32 -38.14
CA PRO A 132 18.79 2.87 -38.27
C PRO A 132 17.35 2.45 -38.61
N PRO A 133 17.15 1.37 -39.38
CA PRO A 133 15.84 1.00 -39.90
C PRO A 133 14.92 0.54 -38.76
N THR A 134 13.67 1.00 -38.80
CA THR A 134 12.58 0.57 -37.93
C THR A 134 12.36 -0.94 -38.05
N LYS A 135 12.81 -1.70 -37.04
CA LYS A 135 12.49 -3.13 -36.92
C LYS A 135 10.96 -3.31 -36.90
N SER A 136 10.46 -4.18 -37.77
CA SER A 136 9.03 -4.41 -37.98
C SER A 136 8.30 -4.87 -36.72
N VAL A 137 7.09 -4.36 -36.54
CA VAL A 137 6.09 -4.60 -35.47
C VAL A 137 5.84 -6.09 -35.11
N VAL A 138 6.24 -7.03 -35.97
CA VAL A 138 6.01 -8.48 -35.80
C VAL A 138 6.95 -9.11 -34.75
N ASP A 139 8.15 -8.58 -34.54
CA ASP A 139 9.13 -9.12 -33.56
C ASP A 139 8.88 -8.60 -32.12
N THR A 140 8.05 -7.54 -32.00
CA THR A 140 7.71 -6.84 -30.75
C THR A 140 7.00 -7.74 -29.75
N HIS A 141 6.09 -8.60 -30.20
CA HIS A 141 5.28 -9.43 -29.33
C HIS A 141 5.89 -10.79 -29.01
N GLY A 142 6.87 -11.27 -29.78
CA GLY A 142 7.40 -12.62 -29.65
C GLY A 142 8.01 -12.90 -28.26
N ARG A 143 8.82 -11.97 -27.75
CA ARG A 143 9.47 -12.09 -26.44
C ARG A 143 8.50 -11.96 -25.27
N LEU A 144 7.62 -10.96 -25.32
CA LEU A 144 6.56 -10.80 -24.32
C LEU A 144 5.63 -12.01 -24.28
N SER A 145 5.25 -12.57 -25.44
CA SER A 145 4.41 -13.76 -25.54
C SER A 145 5.07 -14.99 -24.91
N LYS A 146 6.36 -15.24 -25.21
CA LYS A 146 7.12 -16.33 -24.59
C LYS A 146 7.20 -16.17 -23.06
N ARG A 147 7.50 -14.96 -22.58
CA ARG A 147 7.57 -14.67 -21.14
C ARG A 147 6.22 -14.81 -20.45
N PHE A 148 5.15 -14.32 -21.08
CA PHE A 148 3.78 -14.53 -20.63
C PHE A 148 3.45 -16.01 -20.51
N LYS A 149 3.80 -16.83 -21.51
CA LYS A 149 3.51 -18.27 -21.48
C LYS A 149 4.17 -18.97 -20.30
N VAL A 150 5.44 -18.63 -20.03
CA VAL A 150 6.18 -19.13 -18.87
C VAL A 150 5.52 -18.72 -17.55
N LEU A 151 5.17 -17.43 -17.40
CA LEU A 151 4.47 -16.93 -16.20
C LEU A 151 3.09 -17.57 -16.04
N GLN A 152 2.37 -17.82 -17.14
CA GLN A 152 1.07 -18.49 -17.15
C GLN A 152 1.19 -19.94 -16.66
N GLU A 153 2.18 -20.70 -17.15
CA GLU A 153 2.45 -22.07 -16.70
C GLU A 153 2.89 -22.13 -15.23
N PHE A 154 3.78 -21.21 -14.82
CA PHE A 154 4.17 -21.05 -13.43
C PHE A 154 2.93 -20.83 -12.55
N ASN A 155 2.07 -19.87 -12.92
CA ASN A 155 0.87 -19.57 -12.15
C ASN A 155 -0.16 -20.70 -12.15
N ALA A 156 -0.26 -21.48 -13.23
CA ALA A 156 -1.11 -22.67 -13.26
C ALA A 156 -0.58 -23.77 -12.32
N ALA A 157 0.74 -23.91 -12.18
CA ALA A 157 1.34 -24.79 -11.19
C ALA A 157 1.09 -24.27 -9.76
N ILE A 158 1.33 -22.97 -9.51
CA ILE A 158 1.08 -22.33 -8.21
C ILE A 158 -0.37 -22.50 -7.78
N TYR A 159 -1.33 -22.24 -8.67
CA TYR A 159 -2.76 -22.39 -8.39
C TYR A 159 -3.12 -23.79 -7.85
N ARG A 160 -2.46 -24.86 -8.34
CA ARG A 160 -2.71 -26.24 -7.89
C ARG A 160 -2.09 -26.54 -6.53
N VAL A 161 -0.93 -25.96 -6.21
CA VAL A 161 -0.19 -26.29 -4.98
C VAL A 161 -0.46 -25.33 -3.83
N LEU A 162 -0.82 -24.08 -4.11
CA LEU A 162 -0.97 -23.00 -3.11
C LEU A 162 -1.86 -23.39 -1.91
N PRO A 163 -3.02 -24.07 -2.09
CA PRO A 163 -3.85 -24.48 -0.96
C PRO A 163 -3.18 -25.46 0.02
N PHE A 164 -2.11 -26.15 -0.39
CA PHE A 164 -1.43 -27.19 0.38
C PHE A 164 -0.14 -26.68 1.06
N ILE A 165 0.16 -25.39 0.95
CA ILE A 165 1.42 -24.82 1.43
C ILE A 165 1.19 -24.18 2.79
N ALA A 166 1.94 -24.66 3.78
CA ALA A 166 1.98 -24.07 5.10
C ALA A 166 2.90 -22.84 5.09
N PHE A 167 2.31 -21.65 5.06
CA PHE A 167 3.06 -20.41 5.24
C PHE A 167 3.33 -20.16 6.72
N HIS A 168 4.48 -19.57 6.98
CA HIS A 168 4.81 -19.00 8.28
C HIS A 168 4.44 -17.52 8.24
N ALA A 169 3.88 -17.00 9.33
CA ALA A 169 3.71 -15.56 9.45
C ALA A 169 5.11 -14.89 9.34
N PRO A 170 5.24 -13.72 8.71
CA PRO A 170 6.45 -12.91 8.79
C PRO A 170 6.86 -12.70 10.26
N SER A 171 7.83 -13.47 10.73
CA SER A 171 8.46 -13.28 12.03
C SER A 171 9.91 -12.93 11.76
N GLY A 172 10.41 -11.83 12.31
CA GLY A 172 11.76 -11.30 12.07
C GLY A 172 12.93 -12.23 12.43
N ASP A 173 12.64 -13.43 12.96
CA ASP A 173 13.64 -14.43 13.29
C ASP A 173 14.02 -15.27 12.06
N THR A 174 15.15 -14.92 11.46
CA THR A 174 15.75 -15.56 10.27
C THR A 174 16.84 -16.58 10.62
N SER A 175 17.04 -16.89 11.90
CA SER A 175 18.23 -17.60 12.42
C SER A 175 18.34 -19.10 12.11
N MET A 176 17.49 -19.68 11.26
CA MET A 176 17.47 -21.13 11.01
C MET A 176 17.76 -21.51 9.54
N PRO A 177 18.90 -22.16 9.24
CA PRO A 177 19.26 -22.64 7.89
C PRO A 177 18.24 -23.61 7.28
N GLU A 178 17.61 -24.46 8.10
CA GLU A 178 16.58 -25.42 7.65
C GLU A 178 15.32 -24.74 7.08
N ARG A 179 15.03 -23.49 7.47
CA ARG A 179 13.90 -22.75 6.90
C ARG A 179 14.13 -22.40 5.43
N GLN A 180 15.37 -22.25 4.95
CA GLN A 180 15.66 -21.73 3.61
C GLN A 180 15.12 -22.58 2.46
N PHE A 181 14.92 -23.90 2.67
CA PHE A 181 14.46 -24.83 1.63
C PHE A 181 12.97 -25.19 1.70
N LEU A 182 12.20 -24.52 2.57
CA LEU A 182 10.76 -24.69 2.61
C LEU A 182 10.13 -24.08 1.35
N LEU A 183 9.20 -24.81 0.74
CA LEU A 183 8.45 -24.35 -0.44
C LEU A 183 7.77 -22.99 -0.19
N SER A 184 7.32 -22.72 1.05
CA SER A 184 6.76 -21.43 1.44
C SER A 184 7.74 -20.28 1.21
N ASN A 185 9.01 -20.45 1.55
CA ASN A 185 10.02 -19.40 1.46
C ASN A 185 10.42 -19.14 0.01
N LEU A 186 10.55 -20.21 -0.79
CA LEU A 186 10.76 -20.08 -2.24
C LEU A 186 9.60 -19.31 -2.89
N LEU A 187 8.34 -19.58 -2.51
CA LEU A 187 7.19 -18.83 -3.02
C LEU A 187 7.16 -17.38 -2.53
N MET A 188 7.54 -17.11 -1.29
CA MET A 188 7.65 -15.75 -0.78
C MET A 188 8.67 -14.92 -1.58
N GLU A 189 9.80 -15.50 -1.96
CA GLU A 189 10.79 -14.82 -2.83
C GLU A 189 10.23 -14.59 -4.24
N GLN A 190 9.38 -15.49 -4.73
CA GLN A 190 8.76 -15.41 -6.06
C GLN A 190 7.35 -14.79 -6.07
N ARG A 191 6.87 -14.23 -4.95
CA ARG A 191 5.49 -13.70 -4.81
C ARG A 191 5.11 -12.67 -5.86
N HIS A 192 6.10 -11.93 -6.33
CA HIS A 192 5.96 -10.89 -7.34
C HIS A 192 5.69 -11.43 -8.75
N ARG A 193 5.87 -12.75 -8.96
CA ARG A 193 5.56 -13.49 -10.19
C ARG A 193 4.19 -14.18 -10.15
N ILE A 194 3.51 -14.18 -9.00
CA ILE A 194 2.22 -14.81 -8.82
C ILE A 194 1.11 -13.81 -9.15
N LEU A 195 0.18 -14.20 -10.01
CA LEU A 195 -0.98 -13.40 -10.42
C LEU A 195 -1.89 -13.14 -9.22
N SER A 196 -2.48 -11.94 -9.18
CA SER A 196 -3.36 -11.53 -8.09
C SER A 196 -4.56 -12.48 -7.95
N VAL A 197 -5.18 -12.85 -9.07
CA VAL A 197 -6.31 -13.80 -9.09
C VAL A 197 -5.96 -15.18 -8.51
N VAL A 198 -4.70 -15.62 -8.64
CA VAL A 198 -4.24 -16.90 -8.05
C VAL A 198 -4.12 -16.76 -6.54
N LYS A 199 -3.50 -15.67 -6.05
CA LYS A 199 -3.39 -15.40 -4.60
C LYS A 199 -4.77 -15.26 -3.95
N ARG A 200 -5.66 -14.50 -4.61
CA ARG A 200 -7.03 -14.22 -4.15
C ARG A 200 -7.87 -15.47 -3.96
N THR A 201 -7.67 -16.53 -4.76
CA THR A 201 -8.45 -17.78 -4.60
C THR A 201 -8.37 -18.42 -3.21
N VAL A 202 -7.18 -18.47 -2.61
CA VAL A 202 -6.99 -19.02 -1.25
C VAL A 202 -7.28 -17.95 -0.20
N TRP A 203 -6.91 -16.71 -0.47
CA TRP A 203 -7.10 -15.57 0.42
C TRP A 203 -8.58 -15.28 0.70
N ASP A 204 -9.39 -15.07 -0.34
CA ASP A 204 -10.81 -14.73 -0.21
C ASP A 204 -11.59 -15.89 0.41
N SER A 205 -11.23 -17.14 0.06
CA SER A 205 -11.81 -18.33 0.70
C SER A 205 -11.52 -18.37 2.21
N ALA A 206 -10.29 -18.02 2.63
CA ALA A 206 -9.92 -17.98 4.04
C ALA A 206 -10.58 -16.82 4.78
N LEU A 207 -10.73 -15.65 4.15
CA LEU A 207 -11.48 -14.52 4.72
C LEU A 207 -12.95 -14.88 4.95
N GLY A 208 -13.61 -15.45 3.95
CA GLY A 208 -15.03 -15.84 4.04
C GLY A 208 -15.29 -16.90 5.11
N ARG A 209 -14.40 -17.88 5.27
CA ARG A 209 -14.51 -18.92 6.33
C ARG A 209 -14.31 -18.41 7.75
N THR A 210 -13.64 -17.27 7.89
CA THR A 210 -13.37 -16.64 9.19
C THR A 210 -14.22 -15.39 9.40
N ASN A 211 -15.19 -15.15 8.52
CA ASN A 211 -16.14 -14.05 8.64
C ASN A 211 -17.12 -14.36 9.78
N GLU A 212 -17.35 -13.37 10.62
CA GLU A 212 -18.22 -13.45 11.79
C GLU A 212 -19.34 -12.43 11.65
N SER A 213 -20.51 -12.75 12.19
CA SER A 213 -21.61 -11.79 12.34
C SER A 213 -21.84 -11.57 13.82
N SER A 214 -21.61 -10.35 14.31
CA SER A 214 -21.86 -9.95 15.70
C SER A 214 -22.91 -8.84 15.75
N VAL A 215 -23.40 -8.50 16.94
CA VAL A 215 -24.11 -7.23 17.13
C VAL A 215 -23.11 -6.08 16.87
N SER A 216 -23.59 -5.02 16.22
CA SER A 216 -22.81 -3.80 16.01
C SER A 216 -22.53 -3.13 17.36
N PHE A 217 -21.31 -2.63 17.56
CA PHE A 217 -20.93 -1.93 18.78
C PHE A 217 -21.41 -0.47 18.72
N GLU A 218 -21.94 0.09 19.80
CA GLU A 218 -22.26 1.52 19.85
C GLU A 218 -21.03 2.32 20.27
N LEU A 219 -20.46 3.09 19.33
CA LEU A 219 -19.27 3.89 19.56
C LEU A 219 -19.65 5.35 19.80
N THR A 220 -19.26 5.90 20.95
CA THR A 220 -19.47 7.33 21.25
C THR A 220 -18.19 8.11 21.03
N LEU A 221 -18.23 9.19 20.24
CA LEU A 221 -17.08 10.04 19.95
C LEU A 221 -17.36 11.53 20.21
N ASN A 222 -16.36 12.27 20.66
CA ASN A 222 -16.45 13.70 20.97
C ASN A 222 -15.48 14.51 20.10
N ARG A 223 -15.99 15.09 19.00
CA ARG A 223 -15.20 15.95 18.10
C ARG A 223 -14.79 17.27 18.73
N PRO A 224 -15.67 18.00 19.46
CA PRO A 224 -15.26 19.23 20.13
C PRO A 224 -14.07 19.04 21.07
N LYS A 225 -14.01 17.93 21.81
CA LYS A 225 -12.86 17.57 22.66
C LYS A 225 -11.58 17.38 21.85
N ALA A 226 -11.64 16.59 20.77
CA ALA A 226 -10.50 16.35 19.90
C ALA A 226 -10.00 17.65 19.24
N MET A 227 -10.93 18.52 18.80
CA MET A 227 -10.61 19.82 18.18
C MET A 227 -9.97 20.79 19.18
N ARG A 228 -10.49 20.89 20.41
CA ARG A 228 -9.87 21.68 21.49
C ARG A 228 -8.47 21.19 21.80
N PHE A 229 -8.28 19.87 21.87
CA PHE A 229 -6.95 19.30 22.10
C PHE A 229 -5.99 19.63 20.95
N ARG A 230 -6.42 19.52 19.69
CA ARG A 230 -5.65 19.95 18.51
C ARG A 230 -5.15 21.38 18.64
N ALA A 231 -6.02 22.29 19.09
CA ALA A 231 -5.69 23.71 19.28
C ALA A 231 -4.63 23.96 20.35
N THR A 232 -4.41 23.02 21.29
CA THR A 232 -3.32 23.14 22.28
C THR A 232 -1.93 22.90 21.71
N GLY A 233 -1.82 22.28 20.53
CA GLY A 233 -0.55 21.88 19.93
C GLY A 233 0.20 20.75 20.67
N LYS A 234 -0.44 20.13 21.68
CA LYS A 234 0.15 19.01 22.44
C LYS A 234 -0.07 17.68 21.72
N THR A 235 0.75 16.69 22.07
CA THR A 235 0.64 15.32 21.58
C THR A 235 -0.06 14.43 22.61
N ASP A 236 -1.01 13.61 22.17
CA ASP A 236 -1.82 12.72 23.00
C ASP A 236 -1.07 11.41 23.32
N THR A 237 -0.06 11.52 24.19
CA THR A 237 0.78 10.37 24.57
C THR A 237 0.05 9.34 25.43
N GLU A 238 -1.04 9.72 26.08
CA GLU A 238 -1.84 8.85 26.95
C GLU A 238 -3.04 8.21 26.24
N GLY A 239 -3.25 8.57 24.97
CA GLY A 239 -4.32 8.04 24.15
C GLY A 239 -5.71 8.34 24.71
N ARG A 240 -6.03 9.60 25.06
CA ARG A 240 -7.36 9.99 25.63
C ARG A 240 -8.15 10.99 24.81
N GLN A 241 -7.50 11.74 23.92
CA GLN A 241 -8.00 13.04 23.47
C GLN A 241 -8.49 13.00 22.03
N THR A 242 -7.70 12.45 21.13
CA THR A 242 -8.04 12.35 19.69
C THR A 242 -9.20 11.38 19.46
N LEU A 243 -9.91 11.49 18.34
CA LEU A 243 -10.98 10.57 17.98
C LEU A 243 -10.46 9.12 17.84
N PHE A 244 -9.27 8.95 17.28
CA PHE A 244 -8.59 7.66 17.22
C PHE A 244 -8.35 7.09 18.63
N SER A 245 -7.86 7.92 19.55
CA SER A 245 -7.66 7.55 20.97
C SER A 245 -8.97 7.21 21.70
N GLN A 246 -10.03 7.97 21.46
CA GLN A 246 -11.36 7.72 22.03
C GLN A 246 -11.94 6.39 21.53
N ALA A 247 -11.76 6.08 20.25
CA ALA A 247 -12.15 4.81 19.66
C ALA A 247 -11.30 3.64 20.19
N PHE A 248 -9.98 3.83 20.26
CA PHE A 248 -9.04 2.89 20.84
C PHE A 248 -9.47 2.44 22.23
N ARG A 249 -9.81 3.37 23.12
CA ARG A 249 -10.22 3.05 24.50
C ARG A 249 -11.48 2.20 24.60
N GLN A 250 -12.41 2.39 23.67
CA GLN A 250 -13.68 1.67 23.65
C GLN A 250 -13.57 0.31 22.93
N LEU A 251 -12.76 0.24 21.88
CA LEU A 251 -12.71 -0.92 20.98
C LEU A 251 -11.53 -1.86 21.21
N GLN A 252 -10.43 -1.41 21.85
CA GLN A 252 -9.21 -2.23 21.92
C GLN A 252 -9.41 -3.57 22.65
N ALA A 253 -10.29 -3.58 23.65
CA ALA A 253 -10.56 -4.75 24.49
C ALA A 253 -11.41 -5.80 23.75
N LEU A 254 -12.08 -5.42 22.66
CA LEU A 254 -12.83 -6.35 21.85
C LEU A 254 -11.90 -7.36 21.18
N ASP A 255 -12.34 -8.61 21.16
CA ASP A 255 -11.61 -9.70 20.54
C ASP A 255 -11.43 -9.48 19.02
N GLY A 256 -10.41 -10.11 18.43
CA GLY A 256 -10.16 -10.07 16.99
C GLY A 256 -11.37 -10.47 16.15
N THR A 257 -12.18 -11.42 16.62
CA THR A 257 -13.42 -11.90 15.99
C THR A 257 -14.42 -10.78 15.71
N HIS A 258 -14.55 -9.78 16.59
CA HIS A 258 -15.43 -8.63 16.37
C HIS A 258 -15.06 -7.85 15.10
N PHE A 259 -13.77 -7.83 14.74
CA PHE A 259 -13.27 -7.13 13.55
C PHE A 259 -13.31 -8.01 12.28
N ARG A 260 -13.64 -9.31 12.39
CA ARG A 260 -13.69 -10.23 11.25
C ARG A 260 -15.00 -10.14 10.50
N ARG A 261 -15.33 -8.94 10.04
CA ARG A 261 -16.63 -8.62 9.44
C ARG A 261 -16.47 -7.88 8.13
N GLU A 262 -17.50 -7.99 7.29
CA GLU A 262 -17.58 -7.26 6.01
C GLU A 262 -18.47 -6.00 6.12
N ASP A 263 -19.32 -5.93 7.14
CA ASP A 263 -20.16 -4.78 7.45
C ASP A 263 -19.47 -3.79 8.40
N ALA A 264 -20.21 -2.75 8.82
CA ALA A 264 -19.70 -1.74 9.75
C ALA A 264 -19.34 -2.37 11.11
N LEU A 265 -18.20 -1.97 11.66
CA LEU A 265 -17.72 -2.45 12.96
C LEU A 265 -18.58 -1.96 14.12
N TYR A 266 -19.08 -0.73 13.98
CA TYR A 266 -19.81 -0.01 15.00
C TYR A 266 -20.80 0.95 14.35
N HIS A 267 -21.82 1.32 15.11
CA HIS A 267 -22.66 2.48 14.85
C HIS A 267 -22.10 3.65 15.67
N VAL A 268 -21.85 4.79 15.03
CA VAL A 268 -21.20 5.93 15.70
C VAL A 268 -22.19 7.00 16.11
N THR A 269 -22.09 7.44 17.37
CA THR A 269 -22.77 8.62 17.90
C THR A 269 -21.75 9.71 18.19
N PHE A 270 -21.85 10.84 17.48
CA PHE A 270 -21.05 12.02 17.77
C PHE A 270 -21.75 12.89 18.83
N LEU A 271 -21.07 13.13 19.95
CA LEU A 271 -21.64 13.86 21.08
C LEU A 271 -21.91 15.32 20.71
N GLY A 272 -23.18 15.72 20.86
CA GLY A 272 -23.64 17.08 20.55
C GLY A 272 -24.00 17.28 19.07
N GLU A 273 -23.94 16.24 18.24
CA GLU A 273 -24.27 16.31 16.82
C GLU A 273 -25.53 15.48 16.53
N ASN A 274 -26.45 16.02 15.72
CA ASN A 274 -27.64 15.30 15.26
C ASN A 274 -27.33 14.45 14.00
N ALA A 275 -26.30 13.61 14.08
CA ALA A 275 -25.94 12.70 12.99
C ALA A 275 -26.70 11.38 13.13
N GLN A 276 -27.51 11.02 12.13
CA GLN A 276 -28.06 9.67 12.00
C GLN A 276 -27.11 8.82 11.16
N ASP A 277 -26.58 7.73 11.73
CA ASP A 277 -25.61 6.89 11.04
C ASP A 277 -26.29 5.93 10.06
N ALA A 278 -26.44 6.40 8.80
CA ALA A 278 -26.74 5.57 7.64
C ALA A 278 -25.46 5.09 6.91
N GLY A 279 -24.31 5.04 7.61
CA GLY A 279 -23.01 4.63 7.10
C GLY A 279 -22.08 5.77 6.65
N GLY A 280 -22.59 7.00 6.54
CA GLY A 280 -21.79 8.21 6.31
C GLY A 280 -20.90 8.53 7.51
N PRO A 281 -21.49 8.76 8.71
CA PRO A 281 -20.77 8.99 9.96
C PRO A 281 -19.72 7.91 10.25
N TYR A 282 -20.05 6.63 10.07
CA TYR A 282 -19.09 5.53 10.21
C TYR A 282 -17.85 5.70 9.32
N ARG A 283 -18.03 5.97 8.01
CA ARG A 283 -16.90 6.19 7.08
C ARG A 283 -16.03 7.37 7.46
N GLU A 284 -16.67 8.43 7.95
CA GLU A 284 -15.97 9.65 8.34
C GLU A 284 -15.02 9.41 9.53
N THR A 285 -15.37 8.52 10.46
CA THR A 285 -14.46 8.17 11.57
C THR A 285 -13.10 7.65 11.06
N PHE A 286 -13.09 6.79 10.04
CA PHE A 286 -11.85 6.24 9.47
C PHE A 286 -11.01 7.35 8.81
N ALA A 287 -11.65 8.30 8.13
CA ALA A 287 -10.96 9.44 7.54
C ALA A 287 -10.31 10.31 8.62
N GLN A 288 -11.03 10.62 9.70
CA GLN A 288 -10.52 11.42 10.81
C GLN A 288 -9.41 10.72 11.58
N TYR A 289 -9.53 9.41 11.82
CA TYR A 289 -8.45 8.64 12.42
C TYR A 289 -7.17 8.73 11.59
N CYS A 290 -7.29 8.61 10.27
CA CYS A 290 -6.13 8.72 9.37
C CYS A 290 -5.53 10.13 9.38
N GLU A 291 -6.34 11.19 9.47
CA GLU A 291 -5.85 12.56 9.61
C GLU A 291 -5.12 12.77 10.94
N GLU A 292 -5.72 12.36 12.06
CA GLU A 292 -5.13 12.50 13.39
C GLU A 292 -3.83 11.69 13.53
N LEU A 293 -3.78 10.48 12.97
CA LEU A 293 -2.57 9.66 12.90
C LEU A 293 -1.47 10.39 12.10
N GLN A 294 -1.82 10.99 10.96
CA GLN A 294 -0.90 11.74 10.09
C GLN A 294 -0.77 13.21 10.52
N SER A 295 -0.62 13.44 11.83
CA SER A 295 -0.48 14.76 12.43
C SER A 295 0.43 14.72 13.66
N ALA A 296 0.72 15.89 14.24
CA ALA A 296 1.45 15.99 15.50
C ALA A 296 0.60 15.61 16.75
N GLN A 297 -0.70 15.35 16.59
CA GLN A 297 -1.60 15.02 17.69
C GLN A 297 -1.32 13.63 18.29
N LEU A 298 -0.72 12.71 17.54
CA LEU A 298 -0.35 11.37 17.99
C LEU A 298 1.14 11.11 17.73
N SER A 299 1.83 10.47 18.67
CA SER A 299 3.26 10.15 18.55
C SER A 299 3.56 8.79 17.91
N LEU A 300 2.58 8.20 17.22
CA LEU A 300 2.66 6.84 16.68
C LEU A 300 3.41 6.77 15.35
N ILE A 301 3.26 7.80 14.51
CA ILE A 301 3.92 7.94 13.21
C ILE A 301 4.49 9.35 13.08
N LEU A 302 5.46 9.53 12.18
CA LEU A 302 6.15 10.80 11.94
C LEU A 302 6.41 11.01 10.44
N PRO A 303 6.55 12.26 9.96
CA PRO A 303 6.94 12.52 8.58
C PRO A 303 8.34 11.96 8.29
N THR A 304 8.54 11.39 7.10
CA THR A 304 9.88 10.92 6.69
C THR A 304 10.93 12.04 6.74
N PRO A 305 12.22 11.74 6.97
CA PRO A 305 13.29 12.73 6.83
C PRO A 305 13.28 13.47 5.48
N ASN A 306 13.01 12.76 4.37
CA ASN A 306 12.79 13.36 3.05
C ASN A 306 11.68 14.43 3.06
N SER A 307 10.56 14.17 3.75
CA SER A 307 9.48 15.15 3.96
C SER A 307 9.97 16.37 4.75
N GLN A 308 10.61 16.13 5.90
CA GLN A 308 11.06 17.18 6.82
C GLN A 308 12.08 18.14 6.17
N HIS A 309 12.98 17.59 5.35
CA HIS A 309 14.00 18.36 4.64
C HIS A 309 13.58 18.80 3.24
N ASN A 310 12.38 18.42 2.79
CA ASN A 310 11.84 18.71 1.46
C ASN A 310 12.77 18.24 0.31
N VAL A 311 13.33 17.03 0.44
CA VAL A 311 14.26 16.41 -0.53
C VAL A 311 13.78 15.02 -0.93
N GLY A 312 14.37 14.45 -1.97
CA GLY A 312 14.10 13.07 -2.39
C GLY A 312 12.66 12.84 -2.88
N VAL A 313 12.25 11.57 -2.87
CA VAL A 313 10.92 11.11 -3.28
C VAL A 313 10.05 10.82 -2.05
N GLY A 314 8.73 10.72 -2.23
CA GLY A 314 7.81 10.32 -1.15
C GLY A 314 7.71 11.33 -0.01
N ARG A 315 7.76 12.63 -0.32
CA ARG A 315 7.73 13.73 0.67
C ARG A 315 6.40 13.83 1.42
N GLU A 316 5.37 13.16 0.93
CA GLU A 316 4.07 13.00 1.57
C GLU A 316 3.98 11.78 2.49
N LYS A 317 5.05 10.97 2.58
CA LYS A 317 5.04 9.70 3.30
C LYS A 317 5.41 9.82 4.78
N TRP A 318 4.88 8.88 5.56
CA TRP A 318 5.04 8.77 7.01
C TRP A 318 5.73 7.47 7.41
N LEU A 319 6.54 7.53 8.48
CA LEU A 319 7.19 6.40 9.14
C LEU A 319 6.53 6.07 10.47
N LEU A 320 6.66 4.83 10.92
CA LEU A 320 6.37 4.49 12.31
C LEU A 320 7.41 5.17 13.21
N SER A 321 6.96 5.79 14.30
CA SER A 321 7.83 6.47 15.25
C SER A 321 8.61 5.45 16.08
N PRO A 322 9.96 5.40 15.99
CA PRO A 322 10.77 4.49 16.81
C PRO A 322 10.58 4.72 18.31
N GLY A 323 10.31 5.97 18.70
CA GLY A 323 10.02 6.36 20.08
C GLY A 323 8.65 5.95 20.61
N ALA A 324 7.76 5.38 19.80
CA ALA A 324 6.47 4.86 20.22
C ALA A 324 6.62 3.49 20.93
N GLN A 325 7.32 3.48 22.07
CA GLN A 325 7.67 2.27 22.83
C GLN A 325 6.85 2.08 24.11
N SER A 326 6.06 3.08 24.52
CA SER A 326 5.20 2.94 25.69
C SER A 326 4.17 1.83 25.47
N ALA A 327 3.75 1.18 26.56
CA ALA A 327 2.74 0.12 26.49
C ALA A 327 1.46 0.61 25.78
N THR A 328 1.00 1.82 26.10
CA THR A 328 -0.14 2.45 25.44
C THR A 328 0.10 2.67 23.95
N ALA A 329 1.27 3.18 23.54
CA ALA A 329 1.57 3.41 22.13
C ALA A 329 1.60 2.11 21.32
N LEU A 330 2.19 1.04 21.88
CA LEU A 330 2.21 -0.28 21.25
C LEU A 330 0.80 -0.90 21.17
N GLN A 331 -0.06 -0.69 22.18
CA GLN A 331 -1.46 -1.10 22.14
C GLN A 331 -2.26 -0.32 21.08
N MET A 332 -2.02 0.98 20.95
CA MET A 332 -2.63 1.81 19.91
C MET A 332 -2.19 1.38 18.51
N LEU A 333 -0.92 1.03 18.32
CA LEU A 333 -0.42 0.46 17.07
C LEU A 333 -1.03 -0.92 16.78
N GLU A 334 -1.22 -1.75 17.81
CA GLU A 334 -1.93 -3.02 17.67
C GLU A 334 -3.41 -2.81 17.30
N PHE A 335 -4.06 -1.79 17.86
CA PHE A 335 -5.41 -1.41 17.46
C PHE A 335 -5.46 -0.90 16.02
N LEU A 336 -4.49 -0.09 15.59
CA LEU A 336 -4.34 0.29 14.18
C LEU A 336 -4.23 -0.95 13.27
N GLY A 337 -3.47 -1.96 13.69
CA GLY A 337 -3.41 -3.26 13.01
C GLY A 337 -4.77 -3.95 12.87
N LYS A 338 -5.61 -3.92 13.92
CA LYS A 338 -6.98 -4.46 13.85
C LYS A 338 -7.84 -3.68 12.84
N LEU A 339 -7.74 -2.34 12.82
CA LEU A 339 -8.44 -1.49 11.85
C LEU A 339 -7.97 -1.77 10.41
N MET A 340 -6.66 -1.96 10.19
CA MET A 340 -6.14 -2.38 8.89
C MET A 340 -6.76 -3.71 8.44
N GLY A 341 -6.83 -4.69 9.34
CA GLY A 341 -7.46 -5.98 9.04
C GLY A 341 -8.96 -5.87 8.74
N ALA A 342 -9.68 -5.03 9.47
CA ALA A 342 -11.09 -4.75 9.21
C ALA A 342 -11.28 -4.09 7.84
N SER A 343 -10.41 -3.13 7.48
CA SER A 343 -10.44 -2.41 6.20
C SER A 343 -10.29 -3.37 5.01
N ILE A 344 -9.44 -4.39 5.14
CA ILE A 344 -9.25 -5.41 4.10
C ILE A 344 -10.55 -6.21 3.85
N ARG A 345 -11.32 -6.47 4.90
CA ARG A 345 -12.57 -7.25 4.84
C ARG A 345 -13.73 -6.40 4.33
N SER A 346 -13.98 -5.25 4.96
CA SER A 346 -15.14 -4.40 4.69
C SER A 346 -14.97 -3.45 3.51
N LYS A 347 -13.76 -3.37 2.92
CA LYS A 347 -13.39 -2.41 1.85
C LYS A 347 -13.59 -0.95 2.28
N GLN A 348 -13.49 -0.70 3.58
CA GLN A 348 -13.49 0.61 4.21
C GLN A 348 -12.04 1.05 4.37
N TYR A 349 -11.46 1.58 3.30
CA TYR A 349 -10.03 1.82 3.23
C TYR A 349 -9.53 2.90 4.19
N LEU A 350 -8.33 2.70 4.73
CA LEU A 350 -7.61 3.68 5.55
C LEU A 350 -6.73 4.55 4.64
N ALA A 351 -6.97 5.85 4.63
CA ALA A 351 -6.22 6.83 3.84
C ALA A 351 -4.84 7.16 4.44
N LEU A 352 -4.04 6.14 4.74
CA LEU A 352 -2.70 6.26 5.32
C LEU A 352 -1.64 6.35 4.21
N ASN A 353 -0.76 7.33 4.30
CA ASN A 353 0.39 7.50 3.41
C ASN A 353 1.67 6.98 4.04
N LEU A 354 1.66 5.72 4.50
CA LEU A 354 2.85 5.10 5.07
C LEU A 354 3.92 4.85 4.00
N ALA A 355 5.19 5.02 4.36
CA ALA A 355 6.31 4.78 3.46
C ALA A 355 6.42 3.28 3.09
N PRO A 356 6.92 2.94 1.88
CA PRO A 356 7.05 1.55 1.41
C PRO A 356 7.75 0.60 2.39
N ILE A 357 8.76 1.11 3.12
CA ILE A 357 9.50 0.35 4.14
C ILE A 357 8.59 -0.19 5.25
N VAL A 358 7.51 0.51 5.61
CA VAL A 358 6.54 0.06 6.62
C VAL A 358 5.76 -1.15 6.10
N TRP A 359 5.25 -1.06 4.87
CA TRP A 359 4.53 -2.15 4.21
C TRP A 359 5.42 -3.38 3.99
N LYS A 360 6.69 -3.16 3.64
CA LYS A 360 7.69 -4.23 3.52
C LYS A 360 7.90 -4.98 4.84
N LYS A 361 7.98 -4.27 5.96
CA LYS A 361 8.06 -4.90 7.29
C LYS A 361 6.82 -5.77 7.56
N LEU A 362 5.62 -5.25 7.31
CA LEU A 362 4.36 -5.98 7.54
C LEU A 362 4.19 -7.20 6.62
N ALA A 363 4.67 -7.12 5.38
CA ALA A 363 4.63 -8.21 4.40
C ALA A 363 5.82 -9.20 4.52
N GLY A 364 6.78 -8.94 5.40
CA GLY A 364 8.00 -9.75 5.51
C GLY A 364 8.87 -9.72 4.26
N GLU A 365 8.99 -8.55 3.62
CA GLU A 365 9.96 -8.34 2.53
C GLU A 365 11.32 -7.95 3.10
N ARG A 366 12.39 -8.34 2.40
CA ARG A 366 13.73 -7.87 2.72
C ARG A 366 13.85 -6.39 2.41
N LEU A 367 14.44 -5.65 3.34
CA LEU A 367 14.73 -4.24 3.18
C LEU A 367 16.10 -4.08 2.53
N GLY A 368 16.25 -3.04 1.71
CA GLY A 368 17.51 -2.67 1.08
C GLY A 368 17.76 -1.16 1.12
N LEU A 369 18.90 -0.73 0.59
CA LEU A 369 19.29 0.68 0.61
C LEU A 369 18.33 1.58 -0.17
N ASP A 370 17.72 1.08 -1.24
CA ASP A 370 16.70 1.84 -1.98
C ASP A 370 15.49 2.18 -1.09
N ASP A 371 15.15 1.32 -0.13
CA ASP A 371 14.06 1.57 0.82
C ASP A 371 14.41 2.69 1.81
N LEU A 372 15.68 2.72 2.24
CA LEU A 372 16.19 3.79 3.10
C LEU A 372 16.28 5.11 2.32
N ALA A 373 16.78 5.09 1.08
CA ALA A 373 16.89 6.29 0.24
C ALA A 373 15.52 6.90 -0.08
N ALA A 374 14.47 6.07 -0.18
CA ALA A 374 13.10 6.53 -0.37
C ALA A 374 12.54 7.32 0.83
N VAL A 375 13.14 7.20 2.02
CA VAL A 375 12.70 7.91 3.23
C VAL A 375 13.73 8.89 3.78
N ASP A 376 15.02 8.66 3.53
CA ASP A 376 16.16 9.44 4.04
C ASP A 376 17.33 9.41 3.03
N SER A 377 17.15 10.11 1.91
CA SER A 377 18.12 10.18 0.82
C SER A 377 19.43 10.88 1.22
N MET A 378 19.35 11.85 2.13
CA MET A 378 20.51 12.57 2.63
C MET A 378 21.43 11.65 3.44
N LEU A 379 20.87 10.84 4.35
CA LEU A 379 21.65 9.89 5.13
C LEU A 379 22.35 8.86 4.24
N VAL A 380 21.66 8.27 3.27
CA VAL A 380 22.27 7.32 2.33
C VAL A 380 23.43 7.96 1.55
N ASN A 381 23.25 9.21 1.08
CA ASN A 381 24.31 9.94 0.41
C ASN A 381 25.51 10.23 1.34
N SER A 382 25.25 10.63 2.59
CA SER A 382 26.29 10.85 3.60
C SER A 382 27.07 9.57 3.91
N MET A 383 26.40 8.44 4.06
CA MET A 383 27.04 7.15 4.31
C MET A 383 27.83 6.65 3.10
N SER A 384 27.33 6.91 1.87
CA SER A 384 28.11 6.66 0.65
C SER A 384 29.40 7.49 0.63
N LYS A 385 29.32 8.79 0.97
CA LYS A 385 30.49 9.68 1.02
C LYS A 385 31.47 9.29 2.12
N MET A 386 30.97 8.86 3.28
CA MET A 386 31.79 8.35 4.39
C MET A 386 32.64 7.16 3.94
N ARG A 387 32.06 6.21 3.19
CA ARG A 387 32.80 5.05 2.67
C ARG A 387 33.92 5.46 1.71
N THR A 388 33.65 6.39 0.80
CA THR A 388 34.58 6.81 -0.26
C THR A 388 35.29 8.13 0.04
N ILE A 389 35.44 8.49 1.32
CA ILE A 389 35.95 9.80 1.74
C ILE A 389 37.38 10.06 1.22
N ASP A 390 38.15 9.01 1.02
CA ASP A 390 39.50 9.00 0.44
C ASP A 390 39.54 9.56 -0.98
N ARG A 391 38.48 9.36 -1.77
CA ARG A 391 38.35 9.92 -3.13
C ARG A 391 38.23 11.45 -3.14
N TYR A 392 37.89 12.04 -1.99
CA TYR A 392 37.81 13.49 -1.80
C TYR A 392 39.10 14.06 -1.18
N GLY A 393 40.18 13.27 -1.13
CA GLY A 393 41.49 13.71 -0.64
C GLY A 393 41.66 13.60 0.87
N VAL A 394 40.74 12.99 1.61
CA VAL A 394 40.87 12.77 3.05
C VAL A 394 41.73 11.53 3.32
N THR A 395 42.89 11.72 3.94
CA THR A 395 43.79 10.65 4.37
C THR A 395 43.42 10.19 5.79
N GLU A 396 44.01 9.07 6.22
CA GLU A 396 43.83 8.56 7.59
C GLU A 396 44.28 9.58 8.65
N GLU A 397 45.40 10.27 8.43
CA GLU A 397 45.92 11.31 9.33
C GLU A 397 44.98 12.52 9.47
N MET A 398 44.22 12.85 8.41
CA MET A 398 43.27 13.97 8.42
C MET A 398 41.88 13.57 8.91
N PHE A 399 41.58 12.28 9.01
CA PHE A 399 40.22 11.81 9.24
C PHE A 399 39.68 12.23 10.60
N GLU A 400 40.48 12.08 11.67
CA GLU A 400 40.06 12.39 13.04
C GLU A 400 39.78 13.89 13.26
N ASP A 401 40.45 14.76 12.49
CA ASP A 401 40.23 16.21 12.53
C ASP A 401 38.96 16.63 11.76
N ILE A 402 38.52 15.83 10.79
CA ILE A 402 37.38 16.13 9.90
C ILE A 402 36.09 15.45 10.37
N VAL A 403 36.20 14.21 10.85
CA VAL A 403 35.06 13.36 11.22
C VAL A 403 35.10 13.13 12.74
N MET A 404 34.29 13.92 13.45
CA MET A 404 34.15 13.84 14.92
C MET A 404 32.96 12.96 15.33
N GLU A 405 32.76 11.85 14.63
CA GLU A 405 31.67 10.92 14.88
C GLU A 405 32.09 9.82 15.86
N THR A 406 31.13 9.36 16.65
CA THR A 406 31.26 8.11 17.44
C THR A 406 30.37 7.03 16.82
N PHE A 407 30.42 5.79 17.31
CA PHE A 407 29.52 4.73 16.88
C PHE A 407 28.08 4.94 17.40
N THR A 408 27.51 6.10 17.09
CA THR A 408 26.14 6.52 17.34
C THR A 408 25.54 7.15 16.08
N THR A 409 24.22 7.24 16.03
CA THR A 409 23.51 7.95 14.97
C THR A 409 22.21 8.56 15.50
N LEU A 410 21.57 9.41 14.71
CA LEU A 410 20.23 9.91 15.00
C LEU A 410 19.18 9.06 14.28
N GLY A 411 18.19 8.58 15.03
CA GLY A 411 16.99 7.93 14.48
C GLY A 411 16.06 8.91 13.77
N ALA A 412 14.96 8.41 13.18
CA ALA A 412 14.03 9.26 12.42
C ALA A 412 13.23 10.22 13.32
N ASP A 413 13.21 9.95 14.62
CA ASP A 413 12.66 10.80 15.67
C ASP A 413 13.74 11.67 16.37
N ASN A 414 14.94 11.77 15.78
CA ASN A 414 16.10 12.51 16.28
C ASN A 414 16.64 12.04 17.63
N ARG A 415 16.32 10.82 18.08
CA ARG A 415 16.95 10.21 19.24
C ARG A 415 18.32 9.63 18.89
N VAL A 416 19.29 9.78 19.79
CA VAL A 416 20.61 9.16 19.65
C VAL A 416 20.50 7.65 19.89
N ILE A 417 21.04 6.87 18.96
CA ILE A 417 21.07 5.40 19.00
C ILE A 417 22.53 4.96 19.00
N GLU A 418 22.91 4.11 19.94
CA GLU A 418 24.22 3.42 19.88
C GLU A 418 24.19 2.33 18.80
N LEU A 419 25.18 2.34 17.91
CA LEU A 419 25.28 1.39 16.81
C LEU A 419 25.87 0.04 17.25
N LYS A 420 26.64 0.05 18.34
CA LYS A 420 27.20 -1.13 19.00
C LYS A 420 27.44 -0.81 20.49
N PRO A 421 27.59 -1.83 21.37
CA PRO A 421 27.72 -1.59 22.80
C PRO A 421 28.86 -0.63 23.15
N GLY A 422 28.54 0.45 23.88
CA GLY A 422 29.52 1.48 24.25
C GLY A 422 29.90 2.40 23.09
N GLY A 423 29.09 2.41 22.02
CA GLY A 423 29.36 3.14 20.79
C GLY A 423 29.47 4.65 20.99
N ALA A 424 28.81 5.22 22.00
CA ALA A 424 28.92 6.65 22.34
C ALA A 424 30.33 7.09 22.76
N HIS A 425 31.18 6.15 23.19
CA HIS A 425 32.55 6.42 23.61
C HIS A 425 33.59 5.91 22.62
N LEU A 426 33.17 5.31 21.52
CA LEU A 426 34.06 4.76 20.51
C LEU A 426 34.09 5.69 19.30
N PRO A 427 35.19 6.43 19.06
CA PRO A 427 35.32 7.27 17.87
C PRO A 427 35.34 6.41 16.61
N VAL A 428 34.77 6.95 15.53
CA VAL A 428 34.93 6.37 14.19
C VAL A 428 36.33 6.69 13.71
N THR A 429 37.03 5.67 13.24
CA THR A 429 38.38 5.80 12.65
C THR A 429 38.30 5.68 11.14
N PHE A 430 39.35 6.10 10.42
CA PHE A 430 39.42 5.93 8.97
C PHE A 430 39.21 4.46 8.58
N SER A 431 39.84 3.52 9.27
CA SER A 431 39.70 2.08 9.01
C SER A 431 38.30 1.51 9.32
N SER A 432 37.56 2.12 10.26
CA SER A 432 36.24 1.65 10.68
C SER A 432 35.07 2.41 10.05
N ARG A 433 35.34 3.40 9.19
CA ARG A 433 34.31 4.23 8.50
C ARG A 433 33.27 3.42 7.71
N CYS A 434 33.68 2.31 7.09
CA CYS A 434 32.77 1.44 6.35
C CYS A 434 31.85 0.65 7.29
N GLU A 435 32.40 0.13 8.39
CA GLU A 435 31.61 -0.54 9.44
C GLU A 435 30.59 0.45 10.04
N TYR A 436 31.02 1.68 10.36
CA TYR A 436 30.12 2.72 10.83
C TYR A 436 28.97 2.97 9.85
N ALA A 437 29.28 3.16 8.57
CA ALA A 437 28.27 3.42 7.55
C ALA A 437 27.27 2.25 7.40
N ASP A 438 27.77 1.01 7.43
CA ASP A 438 26.92 -0.19 7.39
C ASP A 438 26.02 -0.28 8.62
N LEU A 439 26.56 -0.03 9.82
CA LEU A 439 25.79 -0.08 11.07
C LEU A 439 24.72 1.03 11.13
N VAL A 440 25.04 2.25 10.66
CA VAL A 440 24.06 3.34 10.55
C VAL A 440 22.89 2.90 9.67
N GLU A 441 23.17 2.42 8.46
CA GLU A 441 22.12 2.00 7.53
C GLU A 441 21.28 0.85 8.08
N GLN A 442 21.89 -0.15 8.74
CA GLN A 442 21.17 -1.23 9.39
C GLN A 442 20.29 -0.75 10.55
N ALA A 443 20.81 0.15 11.40
CA ALA A 443 20.04 0.73 12.51
C ALA A 443 18.82 1.49 11.98
N ARG A 444 19.01 2.36 10.98
CA ARG A 444 17.94 3.18 10.38
C ARG A 444 16.90 2.31 9.65
N LEU A 445 17.32 1.23 8.99
CA LEU A 445 16.39 0.28 8.36
C LEU A 445 15.51 -0.46 9.37
N HIS A 446 15.98 -0.67 10.60
CA HIS A 446 15.35 -1.56 11.59
C HIS A 446 14.82 -0.88 12.86
N GLU A 447 14.99 0.42 13.01
CA GLU A 447 14.60 1.19 14.21
C GLU A 447 13.12 1.11 14.62
N SER A 448 12.22 0.76 13.69
CA SER A 448 10.77 0.68 13.94
C SER A 448 10.20 -0.75 13.88
N ASN A 449 11.04 -1.77 14.06
CA ASN A 449 10.61 -3.18 14.00
C ASN A 449 9.54 -3.50 15.05
N ASP A 450 9.67 -2.99 16.28
CA ASP A 450 8.73 -3.27 17.36
C ASP A 450 7.34 -2.68 17.10
N GLN A 451 7.30 -1.47 16.54
CA GLN A 451 6.06 -0.81 16.15
C GLN A 451 5.39 -1.55 14.99
N ALA A 452 6.17 -1.98 13.99
CA ALA A 452 5.66 -2.80 12.89
C ALA A 452 5.12 -4.14 13.40
N GLN A 453 5.80 -4.76 14.36
CA GLN A 453 5.34 -6.00 14.99
C GLN A 453 4.05 -5.80 15.78
N ALA A 454 3.87 -4.66 16.45
CA ALA A 454 2.62 -4.32 17.13
C ALA A 454 1.45 -4.22 16.16
N ILE A 455 1.62 -3.49 15.05
CA ILE A 455 0.62 -3.44 13.97
C ILE A 455 0.34 -4.85 13.44
N PHE A 456 1.38 -5.65 13.17
CA PHE A 456 1.22 -7.01 12.67
C PHE A 456 0.44 -7.91 13.62
N ARG A 457 0.66 -7.82 14.94
CA ARG A 457 -0.14 -8.55 15.95
C ARG A 457 -1.62 -8.22 15.84
N GLY A 458 -1.95 -6.95 15.66
CA GLY A 458 -3.32 -6.47 15.48
C GLY A 458 -3.95 -7.02 14.19
N LEU A 459 -3.22 -6.87 13.09
CA LEU A 459 -3.63 -7.37 11.78
C LEU A 459 -3.88 -8.88 11.81
N ALA A 460 -2.99 -9.63 12.45
CA ALA A 460 -3.08 -11.09 12.54
C ALA A 460 -4.27 -11.61 13.37
N LYS A 461 -4.85 -10.77 14.23
CA LYS A 461 -6.10 -11.11 14.94
C LYS A 461 -7.31 -11.12 14.02
N VAL A 462 -7.24 -10.38 12.90
CA VAL A 462 -8.40 -10.10 12.03
C VAL A 462 -8.32 -10.82 10.69
N VAL A 463 -7.12 -10.99 10.11
CA VAL A 463 -6.94 -11.64 8.80
C VAL A 463 -6.11 -12.92 8.89
N PRO A 464 -6.20 -13.84 7.90
CA PRO A 464 -5.33 -15.01 7.78
C PRO A 464 -3.83 -14.65 7.58
N ALA A 465 -3.17 -14.20 8.64
CA ALA A 465 -1.84 -13.56 8.60
C ALA A 465 -0.75 -14.35 7.86
N LYS A 466 -0.81 -15.69 7.94
CA LYS A 466 0.12 -16.59 7.25
C LYS A 466 0.06 -16.41 5.72
N LEU A 467 -1.12 -16.15 5.17
CA LEU A 467 -1.29 -15.94 3.72
C LEU A 467 -0.79 -14.57 3.26
N LEU A 468 -0.59 -13.59 4.16
CA LEU A 468 -0.01 -12.28 3.81
C LEU A 468 1.38 -12.42 3.19
N ALA A 469 2.11 -13.48 3.52
CA ALA A 469 3.40 -13.80 2.93
C ALA A 469 3.34 -14.03 1.40
N CYS A 470 2.16 -14.33 0.85
CA CYS A 470 1.94 -14.44 -0.61
C CYS A 470 1.83 -13.09 -1.30
N PHE A 471 1.60 -12.01 -0.55
CA PHE A 471 1.40 -10.68 -1.08
C PHE A 471 2.67 -9.86 -0.93
N SER A 472 2.87 -8.98 -1.90
CA SER A 472 3.90 -7.95 -1.85
C SER A 472 3.49 -6.81 -0.93
N SER A 473 4.47 -6.02 -0.52
CA SER A 473 4.25 -4.78 0.24
C SER A 473 3.23 -3.85 -0.45
N ALA A 474 3.34 -3.67 -1.76
CA ALA A 474 2.42 -2.85 -2.54
C ALA A 474 1.00 -3.44 -2.63
N GLU A 475 0.86 -4.77 -2.72
CA GLU A 475 -0.45 -5.43 -2.67
C GLU A 475 -1.09 -5.30 -1.28
N LEU A 476 -0.29 -5.38 -0.20
CA LEU A 476 -0.79 -5.16 1.16
C LEU A 476 -1.26 -3.71 1.37
N GLU A 477 -0.50 -2.72 0.90
CA GLU A 477 -0.94 -1.32 0.89
C GLU A 477 -2.27 -1.19 0.15
N LEU A 478 -2.39 -1.78 -1.06
CA LEU A 478 -3.61 -1.71 -1.85
C LEU A 478 -4.81 -2.32 -1.13
N MET A 479 -4.64 -3.45 -0.43
CA MET A 479 -5.73 -4.08 0.33
C MET A 479 -6.19 -3.25 1.53
N VAL A 480 -5.28 -2.51 2.18
CA VAL A 480 -5.58 -1.70 3.38
C VAL A 480 -6.07 -0.31 3.03
N CYS A 481 -5.41 0.33 2.06
CA CYS A 481 -5.59 1.73 1.74
C CYS A 481 -6.38 1.97 0.45
N GLY A 482 -6.62 0.95 -0.36
CA GLY A 482 -7.17 1.14 -1.71
C GLY A 482 -6.15 1.79 -2.65
N SER A 483 -6.58 2.08 -3.87
CA SER A 483 -5.71 2.62 -4.91
C SER A 483 -5.18 3.99 -4.49
N PRO A 484 -3.85 4.20 -4.45
CA PRO A 484 -3.28 5.50 -4.18
C PRO A 484 -3.67 6.50 -5.26
N GLU A 485 -3.71 6.08 -6.53
CA GLU A 485 -4.14 6.92 -7.65
C GLU A 485 -5.65 6.80 -7.89
N VAL A 486 -6.30 7.95 -8.11
CA VAL A 486 -7.70 8.00 -8.53
C VAL A 486 -7.78 7.69 -10.03
N ASP A 487 -8.17 6.46 -10.35
CA ASP A 487 -8.47 6.01 -11.72
C ASP A 487 -9.85 6.56 -12.14
N VAL A 488 -9.83 7.65 -12.90
CA VAL A 488 -11.03 8.35 -13.37
C VAL A 488 -11.86 7.46 -14.29
N ASP A 489 -11.22 6.62 -15.11
CA ASP A 489 -11.93 5.74 -16.05
C ASP A 489 -12.64 4.61 -15.30
N LEU A 490 -12.05 4.09 -14.21
CA LEU A 490 -12.71 3.15 -13.31
C LEU A 490 -13.92 3.79 -12.61
N LEU A 491 -13.75 5.02 -12.10
CA LEU A 491 -14.83 5.76 -11.46
C LEU A 491 -16.00 6.00 -12.42
N GLU A 492 -15.72 6.44 -13.66
CA GLU A 492 -16.71 6.64 -14.72
C GLU A 492 -17.44 5.34 -15.06
N LYS A 493 -16.73 4.22 -15.18
CA LYS A 493 -17.32 2.88 -15.39
C LYS A 493 -18.26 2.48 -14.23
N CYS A 494 -17.96 2.93 -13.02
CA CYS A 494 -18.76 2.67 -11.81
C CYS A 494 -19.77 3.79 -11.50
N THR A 495 -20.10 4.63 -12.48
CA THR A 495 -21.04 5.75 -12.34
C THR A 495 -22.44 5.38 -12.83
N GLU A 496 -23.45 5.80 -12.07
CA GLU A 496 -24.86 5.85 -12.45
C GLU A 496 -25.26 7.30 -12.75
N TYR A 497 -25.87 7.52 -13.90
CA TYR A 497 -26.34 8.83 -14.35
C TYR A 497 -27.83 8.97 -14.05
N SER A 498 -28.23 10.07 -13.39
CA SER A 498 -29.63 10.34 -13.08
C SER A 498 -29.99 11.76 -13.48
N SER A 499 -31.10 11.94 -14.20
CA SER A 499 -31.52 13.23 -14.80
C SER A 499 -30.49 13.87 -15.76
N CYS A 500 -29.53 13.07 -16.24
CA CYS A 500 -28.54 13.43 -17.25
C CYS A 500 -28.16 12.21 -18.10
N SER A 501 -27.54 12.45 -19.26
CA SER A 501 -26.95 11.44 -20.12
C SER A 501 -25.41 11.54 -20.09
N PRO A 502 -24.67 10.43 -20.25
CA PRO A 502 -23.22 10.46 -20.47
C PRO A 502 -22.77 11.31 -21.67
N THR A 503 -23.69 11.59 -22.59
CA THR A 503 -23.45 12.39 -23.81
C THR A 503 -23.73 13.87 -23.64
N ASP A 504 -24.26 14.31 -22.49
CA ASP A 504 -24.53 15.73 -22.26
C ASP A 504 -23.20 16.51 -22.14
N ASP A 505 -23.16 17.72 -22.69
CA ASP A 505 -21.93 18.52 -22.76
C ASP A 505 -21.26 18.72 -21.39
N HIS A 506 -22.04 19.09 -20.37
CA HIS A 506 -21.53 19.29 -19.00
C HIS A 506 -21.02 18.00 -18.36
N ILE A 507 -21.54 16.84 -18.75
CA ILE A 507 -21.08 15.54 -18.26
C ILE A 507 -19.78 15.12 -18.95
N ILE A 508 -19.66 15.36 -20.26
CA ILE A 508 -18.41 15.15 -21.01
C ILE A 508 -17.31 16.05 -20.43
N TRP A 509 -17.60 17.33 -20.20
CA TRP A 509 -16.67 18.28 -19.58
C TRP A 509 -16.30 17.90 -18.15
N PHE A 510 -17.23 17.38 -17.37
CA PHE A 510 -16.95 16.88 -16.02
C PHE A 510 -15.86 15.81 -16.02
N TRP A 511 -15.98 14.79 -16.87
CA TRP A 511 -14.98 13.73 -16.96
C TRP A 511 -13.65 14.21 -17.56
N ARG A 512 -13.67 15.12 -18.53
CA ARG A 512 -12.44 15.74 -19.05
C ARG A 512 -11.72 16.53 -17.97
N ALA A 513 -12.43 17.39 -17.24
CA ALA A 513 -11.88 18.15 -16.13
C ALA A 513 -11.22 17.23 -15.08
N LEU A 514 -11.89 16.15 -14.66
CA LEU A 514 -11.31 15.17 -13.72
C LEU A 514 -10.07 14.46 -14.28
N ARG A 515 -10.04 14.13 -15.57
CA ARG A 515 -8.84 13.55 -16.21
C ARG A 515 -7.70 14.57 -16.30
N ASP A 516 -7.99 15.86 -16.38
CA ASP A 516 -6.99 16.93 -16.37
C ASP A 516 -6.57 17.40 -14.96
N PHE A 517 -7.29 16.96 -13.92
CA PHE A 517 -6.92 17.26 -12.55
C PHE A 517 -5.62 16.58 -12.13
N SER A 518 -4.86 17.25 -11.27
CA SER A 518 -3.71 16.68 -10.58
C SER A 518 -4.14 15.52 -9.67
N HIS A 519 -3.17 14.74 -9.20
CA HIS A 519 -3.46 13.65 -8.28
C HIS A 519 -4.12 14.13 -6.98
N GLU A 520 -3.65 15.27 -6.45
CA GLU A 520 -4.17 15.92 -5.26
C GLU A 520 -5.60 16.42 -5.47
N GLU A 521 -5.86 17.05 -6.62
CA GLU A 521 -7.19 17.54 -7.01
C GLU A 521 -8.21 16.40 -7.13
N ARG A 522 -7.83 15.26 -7.76
CA ARG A 522 -8.72 14.08 -7.82
C ARG A 522 -8.99 13.47 -6.45
N SER A 523 -7.98 13.44 -5.58
CA SER A 523 -8.12 12.94 -4.21
C SER A 523 -8.99 13.87 -3.34
N ALA A 524 -8.91 15.18 -3.57
CA ALA A 524 -9.80 16.17 -2.95
C ALA A 524 -11.23 16.04 -3.47
N PHE A 525 -11.42 15.80 -4.75
CA PHE A 525 -12.73 15.51 -5.33
C PHE A 525 -13.40 14.28 -4.68
N LEU A 526 -12.68 13.17 -4.49
CA LEU A 526 -13.26 12.01 -3.80
C LEU A 526 -13.65 12.32 -2.36
N ARG A 527 -12.87 13.16 -1.65
CA ARG A 527 -13.25 13.57 -0.29
C ARG A 527 -14.55 14.36 -0.31
N PHE A 528 -14.69 15.28 -1.26
CA PHE A 528 -15.91 16.07 -1.45
C PHE A 528 -17.14 15.18 -1.72
N VAL A 529 -17.06 14.23 -2.65
CA VAL A 529 -18.23 13.43 -3.06
C VAL A 529 -18.45 12.14 -2.25
N TRP A 530 -17.44 11.64 -1.55
CA TRP A 530 -17.48 10.31 -0.90
C TRP A 530 -16.96 10.28 0.55
N GLY A 531 -16.26 11.33 1.01
CA GLY A 531 -15.64 11.36 2.33
C GLY A 531 -14.38 10.49 2.43
N ARG A 532 -13.84 10.04 1.29
CA ARG A 532 -12.64 9.21 1.18
C ARG A 532 -11.68 9.80 0.17
N SER A 533 -10.38 9.54 0.30
CA SER A 533 -9.38 10.03 -0.66
C SER A 533 -8.87 8.97 -1.63
N ARG A 534 -9.31 7.71 -1.50
CA ARG A 534 -8.82 6.57 -2.31
C ARG A 534 -9.96 5.70 -2.83
N LEU A 535 -9.80 5.18 -4.04
CA LEU A 535 -10.75 4.27 -4.68
C LEU A 535 -10.49 2.80 -4.30
N PRO A 536 -11.51 1.92 -4.38
CA PRO A 536 -11.29 0.49 -4.46
C PRO A 536 -10.40 0.11 -5.63
N ALA A 537 -9.74 -1.04 -5.55
CA ALA A 537 -8.84 -1.46 -6.61
C ALA A 537 -9.59 -1.86 -7.88
N SER A 538 -10.83 -2.37 -7.74
CA SER A 538 -11.65 -2.89 -8.83
C SER A 538 -13.13 -2.54 -8.68
N ALA A 539 -13.90 -2.68 -9.77
CA ALA A 539 -15.31 -2.29 -9.85
C ALA A 539 -16.20 -3.09 -8.89
N ASP A 540 -15.90 -4.37 -8.72
CA ASP A 540 -16.53 -5.32 -7.80
C ASP A 540 -16.29 -5.01 -6.32
N GLU A 541 -15.24 -4.24 -6.00
CA GLU A 541 -14.93 -3.80 -4.64
C GLU A 541 -15.63 -2.48 -4.25
N PHE A 542 -16.43 -1.88 -5.14
CA PHE A 542 -17.20 -0.67 -4.82
C PHE A 542 -18.40 -1.03 -3.92
N PRO A 543 -18.51 -0.44 -2.72
CA PRO A 543 -19.65 -0.69 -1.85
C PRO A 543 -20.95 -0.09 -2.39
N GLN A 544 -20.85 0.96 -3.22
CA GLN A 544 -21.96 1.58 -3.94
C GLN A 544 -21.44 2.31 -5.19
N ARG A 545 -22.30 2.48 -6.19
CA ARG A 545 -21.98 3.23 -7.42
C ARG A 545 -21.94 4.73 -7.16
N PHE A 546 -21.08 5.44 -7.88
CA PHE A 546 -21.06 6.90 -7.88
C PHE A 546 -22.29 7.43 -8.63
N LYS A 547 -23.05 8.36 -8.07
CA LYS A 547 -24.20 8.95 -8.76
C LYS A 547 -23.88 10.35 -9.25
N LEU A 548 -23.93 10.54 -10.57
CA LEU A 548 -23.74 11.84 -11.22
C LEU A 548 -25.08 12.34 -11.76
N GLN A 549 -25.47 13.55 -11.40
CA GLN A 549 -26.79 14.09 -11.70
C GLN A 549 -26.73 15.51 -12.25
N SER A 550 -27.72 15.89 -13.06
CA SER A 550 -27.92 17.30 -13.41
C SER A 550 -28.56 18.06 -12.26
N PHE A 551 -28.06 19.26 -11.98
CA PHE A 551 -28.69 20.17 -11.02
C PHE A 551 -29.98 20.76 -11.61
N ASN A 552 -31.13 20.48 -10.96
CA ASN A 552 -32.46 20.82 -11.50
C ASN A 552 -33.14 22.03 -10.81
N GLN A 553 -32.48 22.70 -9.85
CA GLN A 553 -33.08 23.76 -9.02
C GLN A 553 -32.81 25.19 -9.53
N GLN A 554 -33.03 25.44 -10.83
CA GLN A 554 -32.87 26.79 -11.39
C GLN A 554 -34.02 27.72 -10.97
N ARG A 555 -33.66 28.89 -10.42
CA ARG A 555 -34.61 29.97 -10.13
C ARG A 555 -34.69 30.89 -11.35
N ALA A 556 -35.90 31.31 -11.71
CA ALA A 556 -36.13 32.21 -12.83
C ALA A 556 -35.27 33.48 -12.71
N GLY A 557 -34.49 33.79 -13.76
CA GLY A 557 -33.65 34.98 -13.83
C GLY A 557 -32.20 34.85 -13.31
N ARG A 558 -31.78 33.68 -12.80
CA ARG A 558 -30.38 33.43 -12.39
C ARG A 558 -29.65 32.56 -13.41
N SER A 559 -28.44 32.96 -13.80
CA SER A 559 -27.57 32.16 -14.68
C SER A 559 -27.23 30.82 -14.04
N VAL A 560 -27.17 29.75 -14.86
CA VAL A 560 -26.72 28.41 -14.44
C VAL A 560 -25.29 28.43 -13.87
N ASP A 561 -24.44 29.31 -14.41
CA ASP A 561 -23.05 29.48 -14.01
C ASP A 561 -22.90 30.09 -12.61
N ALA A 562 -23.98 30.63 -12.05
CA ALA A 562 -23.98 31.19 -10.71
C ALA A 562 -24.23 30.13 -9.61
N TYR A 563 -24.48 28.88 -9.98
CA TYR A 563 -24.70 27.76 -9.06
C TYR A 563 -23.41 26.96 -8.85
N MET A 564 -23.20 26.47 -7.63
CA MET A 564 -22.11 25.55 -7.30
C MET A 564 -22.58 24.11 -7.50
N PRO A 565 -21.68 23.16 -7.83
CA PRO A 565 -22.03 21.75 -7.76
C PRO A 565 -22.31 21.36 -6.30
N VAL A 566 -23.24 20.45 -6.10
CA VAL A 566 -23.69 20.03 -4.77
C VAL A 566 -23.36 18.56 -4.57
N ALA A 567 -22.53 18.23 -3.59
CA ALA A 567 -22.22 16.86 -3.24
C ALA A 567 -23.14 16.37 -2.11
N HIS A 568 -23.59 15.12 -2.23
CA HIS A 568 -24.20 14.41 -1.11
C HIS A 568 -23.27 13.27 -0.72
N THR A 569 -22.29 13.59 0.13
CA THR A 569 -21.15 12.75 0.50
C THR A 569 -21.59 11.38 1.07
N CYS A 570 -22.65 11.37 1.89
CA CYS A 570 -23.24 10.14 2.44
C CYS A 570 -23.71 9.15 1.37
N PHE A 571 -24.16 9.65 0.21
CA PHE A 571 -24.72 8.85 -0.88
C PHE A 571 -23.75 8.63 -2.03
N PHE A 572 -22.50 9.08 -1.91
CA PHE A 572 -21.50 9.04 -2.97
C PHE A 572 -22.05 9.64 -4.27
N SER A 573 -22.46 10.90 -4.22
CA SER A 573 -23.16 11.54 -5.34
C SER A 573 -22.87 13.03 -5.47
N ILE A 574 -23.05 13.55 -6.68
CA ILE A 574 -22.93 14.97 -6.99
C ILE A 574 -23.98 15.41 -8.01
N GLU A 575 -24.51 16.61 -7.80
CA GLU A 575 -25.33 17.35 -8.76
C GLU A 575 -24.46 18.43 -9.42
N VAL A 576 -24.39 18.40 -10.75
CA VAL A 576 -23.59 19.32 -11.56
C VAL A 576 -24.53 20.18 -12.41
N PRO A 577 -24.48 21.53 -12.26
CA PRO A 577 -25.18 22.43 -13.17
C PRO A 577 -24.74 22.24 -14.62
N ALA A 578 -25.69 22.39 -15.56
CA ALA A 578 -25.41 22.42 -16.99
C ALA A 578 -24.72 23.75 -17.36
N TYR A 579 -23.46 23.88 -16.94
CA TYR A 579 -22.65 25.08 -17.12
C TYR A 579 -22.55 25.49 -18.60
N SER A 580 -22.28 26.76 -18.86
CA SER A 580 -22.18 27.28 -20.23
C SER A 580 -20.90 26.86 -20.97
N SER A 581 -19.86 26.44 -20.23
CA SER A 581 -18.58 26.01 -20.80
C SER A 581 -17.78 25.10 -19.86
N GLU A 582 -16.85 24.34 -20.43
CA GLU A 582 -15.89 23.48 -19.69
C GLU A 582 -15.04 24.30 -18.71
N ALA A 583 -14.64 25.53 -19.08
CA ALA A 583 -13.85 26.40 -18.21
C ALA A 583 -14.60 26.77 -16.92
N VAL A 584 -15.89 27.12 -17.04
CA VAL A 584 -16.74 27.44 -15.88
C VAL A 584 -16.94 26.20 -15.01
N LEU A 585 -17.21 25.04 -15.62
CA LEU A 585 -17.35 23.79 -14.86
C LEU A 585 -16.09 23.50 -14.05
N ARG A 586 -14.91 23.60 -14.69
CA ARG A 586 -13.62 23.35 -14.05
C ARG A 586 -13.40 24.29 -12.86
N GLU A 587 -13.63 25.59 -13.07
CA GLU A 587 -13.49 26.61 -12.02
C GLU A 587 -14.41 26.32 -10.83
N LYS A 588 -15.69 26.06 -11.08
CA LYS A 588 -16.69 25.80 -10.04
C LYS A 588 -16.44 24.51 -9.29
N LEU A 589 -16.03 23.45 -9.98
CA LEU A 589 -15.69 22.18 -9.37
C LEU A 589 -14.45 22.31 -8.48
N LEU A 590 -13.37 22.94 -8.97
CA LEU A 590 -12.18 23.20 -8.17
C LEU A 590 -12.49 24.04 -6.93
N TYR A 591 -13.29 25.09 -7.09
CA TYR A 591 -13.70 25.90 -5.96
C TYR A 591 -14.48 25.07 -4.92
N ALA A 592 -15.44 24.25 -5.34
CA ALA A 592 -16.22 23.42 -4.42
C ALA A 592 -15.34 22.43 -3.63
N ILE A 593 -14.47 21.68 -4.32
CA ILE A 593 -13.65 20.64 -3.65
C ILE A 593 -12.66 21.20 -2.63
N TYR A 594 -12.22 22.46 -2.79
CA TYR A 594 -11.28 23.09 -1.86
C TYR A 594 -11.97 23.88 -0.74
N ASN A 595 -13.16 24.41 -0.97
CA ASN A 595 -13.84 25.32 -0.02
C ASN A 595 -15.01 24.69 0.75
N CYS A 596 -15.46 23.48 0.38
CA CYS A 596 -16.56 22.76 1.05
C CYS A 596 -16.04 21.48 1.71
N GLN A 597 -15.14 21.62 2.70
CA GLN A 597 -14.45 20.47 3.34
C GLN A 597 -15.16 19.90 4.58
N GLU A 598 -16.13 20.62 5.17
CA GLU A 598 -16.85 20.19 6.37
C GLU A 598 -18.37 20.12 6.11
N ILE A 599 -19.03 19.13 6.72
CA ILE A 599 -20.49 19.10 6.83
C ILE A 599 -20.83 20.06 7.97
N ASP A 600 -21.28 21.27 7.65
CA ASP A 600 -21.80 22.21 8.63
C ASP A 600 -23.06 21.62 9.27
N GLY A 601 -22.86 20.88 10.36
CA GLY A 601 -23.92 20.58 11.30
C GLY A 601 -24.17 21.82 12.14
N ASP A 602 -25.05 22.71 11.69
CA ASP A 602 -25.60 23.79 12.50
C ASP A 602 -26.43 23.17 13.66
N GLY A 603 -25.75 22.72 14.70
CA GLY A 603 -26.30 22.16 15.92
C GLY A 603 -25.60 22.78 17.12
N ASP A 604 -26.37 23.32 18.06
CA ASP A 604 -25.91 24.07 19.23
C ASP A 604 -24.71 23.41 19.94
N SER A 605 -23.52 23.97 19.70
CA SER A 605 -22.27 23.70 20.44
C SER A 605 -22.39 23.87 21.97
N VAL A 606 -23.52 24.40 22.43
CA VAL A 606 -23.90 24.55 23.84
C VAL A 606 -24.24 23.19 24.49
N ALA A 607 -24.80 22.23 23.76
CA ALA A 607 -25.18 20.92 24.32
C ALA A 607 -23.97 20.06 24.70
N ALA A 608 -22.87 20.13 23.93
CA ALA A 608 -21.62 19.43 24.23
C ALA A 608 -20.92 19.98 25.50
N ASN A 609 -21.12 21.27 25.81
CA ASN A 609 -20.58 21.91 27.01
C ASN A 609 -21.41 21.63 28.28
N GLN A 610 -22.70 21.28 28.14
CA GLN A 610 -23.58 21.04 29.29
C GLN A 610 -23.49 19.62 29.86
N LEU A 611 -22.83 18.68 29.17
CA LEU A 611 -22.71 17.29 29.64
C LEU A 611 -21.66 17.09 30.74
N GLY A 612 -20.88 18.10 31.14
CA GLY A 612 -20.17 18.09 32.44
C GLY A 612 -19.13 16.99 32.67
N TRP A 613 -18.51 16.44 31.62
CA TRP A 613 -17.43 15.46 31.76
C TRP A 613 -16.07 16.08 31.42
N GLU A 614 -15.60 16.96 32.33
CA GLU A 614 -14.18 17.26 32.49
C GLU A 614 -13.58 16.29 33.52
N GLU A 615 -13.31 15.04 33.13
CA GLU A 615 -12.34 14.16 33.80
C GLU A 615 -11.52 13.34 32.78
#